data_AF-A0A382FTC3-F1
#
_entry.id   AF-A0A382FTC3-F1
#
_cell.length_a   1.000
_cell.length_b   1.000
_cell.length_c   1.000
_cell.angle_alpha   90.00
_cell.angle_beta   90.00
_cell.angle_gamma   90.00
#
_symmetry.space_group_name_H-M   'P 1'
#
loop_
_entity.id
_entity.type
_entity.pdbx_description
1 polymer ?
#
loop_
_entity_poly.entity_id
_entity_poly.type
_entity_poly.pdbx_seq_one_letter_code
_entity_poly.pdbx_strand_id
1 'polypeptide(L)'
;SRNEMLVLEKHIDLAASNGQLILVHTPHLEDKRKGTRLILDVLKSDNRIKPERCIIDHVEEHTVGMVLDEGFWAGMTLYPETKCTSNRAIDILELYGSERIWMNSACDWGISVPLAVPRAVQEMKRRGSDPGQIDKVVYQNPIEFMSQSPRFIAPEGQ
;
A
#
# COMPACT_ATOMS: atom_id res chain seq x y z
N SER A 1 -7.95 17.85 -8.14
CA SER A 1 -8.92 18.95 -8.28
C SER A 1 -9.38 19.44 -6.91
N ARG A 2 -9.97 20.63 -6.80
CA ARG A 2 -10.51 21.17 -5.52
C ARG A 2 -11.56 20.23 -4.91
N ASN A 3 -12.38 19.60 -5.75
CA ASN A 3 -13.44 18.70 -5.30
C ASN A 3 -12.87 17.40 -4.73
N GLU A 4 -11.85 16.81 -5.37
CA GLU A 4 -11.20 15.60 -4.85
C GLU A 4 -10.56 15.87 -3.47
N MET A 5 -9.97 17.06 -3.27
CA MET A 5 -9.40 17.43 -1.97
C MET A 5 -10.47 17.53 -0.88
N LEU A 6 -11.56 18.25 -1.16
CA LEU A 6 -12.67 18.40 -0.22
C LEU A 6 -13.30 17.05 0.16
N VAL A 7 -13.41 16.13 -0.81
CA VAL A 7 -13.94 14.79 -0.57
C VAL A 7 -12.96 13.95 0.25
N LEU A 8 -11.65 14.02 -0.04
CA LEU A 8 -10.61 13.36 0.74
C LEU A 8 -10.67 13.79 2.22
N GLU A 9 -10.72 15.09 2.48
CA GLU A 9 -10.83 15.64 3.85
C GLU A 9 -12.08 15.12 4.57
N LYS A 10 -13.22 15.04 3.89
CA LYS A 10 -14.47 14.49 4.47
C LYS A 10 -14.36 12.99 4.78
N HIS A 11 -13.70 12.20 3.93
CA HIS A 11 -13.46 10.79 4.22
C HIS A 11 -12.49 10.59 5.39
N ILE A 12 -11.47 11.45 5.50
CA ILE A 12 -10.55 11.44 6.63
C ILE A 12 -11.29 11.76 7.94
N ASP A 13 -12.13 12.80 7.95
CA ASP A 13 -12.91 13.15 9.14
C ASP A 13 -13.89 12.02 9.54
N LEU A 14 -14.52 11.38 8.56
CA LEU A 14 -15.38 10.22 8.79
C LEU A 14 -14.59 9.06 9.42
N ALA A 15 -13.40 8.76 8.89
CA ALA A 15 -12.54 7.70 9.41
C ALA A 15 -12.05 8.01 10.83
N ALA A 16 -11.57 9.23 11.07
CA ALA A 16 -11.10 9.69 12.37
C ALA A 16 -12.21 9.60 13.43
N SER A 17 -13.41 10.08 13.11
CA SER A 17 -14.56 10.08 14.03
C SER A 17 -15.07 8.69 14.38
N ASN A 18 -14.77 7.68 13.55
CA ASN A 18 -15.21 6.30 13.73
C ASN A 18 -14.05 5.33 14.02
N GLY A 19 -12.83 5.83 14.22
CA GLY A 19 -11.64 5.01 14.46
C GLY A 19 -11.29 4.02 13.33
N GLN A 20 -11.70 4.30 12.09
CA GLN A 20 -11.48 3.40 10.95
C GLN A 20 -10.03 3.44 10.45
N LEU A 21 -9.58 2.34 9.83
CA LEU A 21 -8.36 2.34 9.03
C LEU A 21 -8.59 3.10 7.73
N ILE A 22 -7.52 3.66 7.17
CA ILE A 22 -7.57 4.41 5.91
C ILE A 22 -6.71 3.70 4.86
N LEU A 23 -7.28 3.44 3.69
CA LEU A 23 -6.56 3.08 2.47
C LEU A 23 -6.83 4.17 1.43
N VAL A 24 -5.78 4.82 0.94
CA VAL A 24 -5.89 5.88 -0.07
C VAL A 24 -5.14 5.46 -1.33
N HIS A 25 -5.81 5.54 -2.47
CA HIS A 25 -5.19 5.33 -3.77
C HIS A 25 -4.50 6.61 -4.24
N THR A 26 -3.25 6.49 -4.66
CA THR A 26 -2.53 7.60 -5.32
C THR A 26 -3.04 7.81 -6.75
N PRO A 27 -2.99 9.05 -7.29
CA PRO A 27 -3.42 9.33 -8.66
C PRO A 27 -2.49 8.71 -9.72
N HIS A 28 -2.89 8.81 -11.00
CA HIS A 28 -2.09 8.31 -12.13
C HIS A 28 -0.82 9.15 -12.40
N LEU A 29 0.05 8.59 -13.26
CA LEU A 29 1.48 8.92 -13.38
C LEU A 29 1.84 10.41 -13.49
N GLU A 30 1.13 11.20 -14.30
CA GLU A 30 1.51 12.61 -14.57
C GLU A 30 1.62 13.46 -13.30
N ASP A 31 0.80 13.17 -12.28
CA ASP A 31 0.76 13.91 -11.02
C ASP A 31 1.08 13.05 -9.79
N LYS A 32 1.52 11.79 -9.97
CA LYS A 32 1.58 10.81 -8.86
C LYS A 32 2.38 11.32 -7.66
N ARG A 33 3.62 11.78 -7.86
CA ARG A 33 4.47 12.28 -6.76
C ARG A 33 3.84 13.47 -6.01
N LYS A 34 3.27 14.42 -6.75
CA LYS A 34 2.62 15.60 -6.18
C LYS A 34 1.33 15.22 -5.43
N GLY A 35 0.54 14.33 -6.03
CA GLY A 35 -0.67 13.78 -5.43
C GLY A 35 -0.39 13.00 -4.16
N THR A 36 0.63 12.13 -4.16
CA THR A 36 1.09 11.42 -2.96
C THR A 36 1.48 12.41 -1.86
N ARG A 37 2.30 13.42 -2.17
CA ARG A 37 2.68 14.46 -1.19
C ARG A 37 1.46 15.15 -0.58
N LEU A 38 0.50 15.57 -1.42
CA LEU A 38 -0.73 16.20 -0.94
C LEU A 38 -1.56 15.27 -0.04
N ILE A 39 -1.67 13.99 -0.38
CA ILE A 39 -2.38 13.00 0.44
C ILE A 39 -1.69 12.86 1.81
N LEU A 40 -0.37 12.75 1.84
CA LEU A 40 0.42 12.65 3.07
C LEU A 40 0.24 13.90 3.96
N ASP A 41 0.35 15.09 3.35
CA ASP A 41 0.23 16.37 4.07
C ASP A 41 -1.16 16.51 4.71
N VAL A 42 -2.24 16.14 3.98
CA VAL A 42 -3.61 16.21 4.47
C VAL A 42 -3.84 15.19 5.60
N LEU A 43 -3.39 13.94 5.44
CA LEU A 43 -3.51 12.93 6.50
C LEU A 43 -2.79 13.37 7.78
N LYS A 44 -1.60 13.97 7.67
CA LYS A 44 -0.82 14.43 8.83
C LYS A 44 -1.33 15.72 9.46
N SER A 45 -2.09 16.52 8.71
CA SER A 45 -2.70 17.74 9.23
C SER A 45 -3.78 17.46 10.29
N ASP A 46 -4.34 16.25 10.31
CA ASP A 46 -5.32 15.81 11.30
C ASP A 46 -4.64 15.02 12.43
N ASN A 47 -4.58 15.61 13.62
CA ASN A 47 -3.90 15.00 14.78
C ASN A 47 -4.57 13.73 15.32
N ARG A 48 -5.79 13.41 14.88
CA ARG A 48 -6.50 12.17 15.22
C ARG A 48 -5.99 10.99 14.40
N ILE A 49 -5.35 11.27 13.26
CA ILE A 49 -4.84 10.26 12.34
C ILE A 49 -3.44 9.84 12.76
N LYS A 50 -3.22 8.52 12.74
CA LYS A 50 -1.91 7.90 12.99
C LYS A 50 -1.38 7.31 11.68
N PRO A 51 -0.15 7.64 11.24
CA PRO A 51 0.40 7.12 9.99
C PRO A 51 0.38 5.59 9.89
N GLU A 52 0.64 4.89 11.00
CA GLU A 52 0.63 3.42 11.06
C GLU A 52 -0.77 2.79 10.89
N ARG A 53 -1.85 3.59 10.90
CA ARG A 53 -3.24 3.18 10.62
C ARG A 53 -3.69 3.51 9.20
N CYS A 54 -2.78 4.01 8.38
CA CYS A 54 -3.05 4.48 7.02
C CYS A 54 -2.13 3.76 6.03
N ILE A 55 -2.71 3.29 4.93
CA ILE A 55 -1.95 2.75 3.81
C ILE A 55 -2.14 3.60 2.56
N ILE A 56 -1.02 3.96 1.95
CA ILE A 56 -0.98 4.66 0.66
C ILE A 56 -0.76 3.59 -0.41
N ASP A 57 -1.78 3.33 -1.22
CA ASP A 57 -1.75 2.28 -2.23
C ASP A 57 -1.34 2.83 -3.61
N HIS A 58 -0.94 1.91 -4.47
CA HIS A 58 -0.36 2.18 -5.78
C HIS A 58 0.96 2.96 -5.71
N VAL A 59 1.77 2.76 -4.68
CA VAL A 59 3.11 3.35 -4.66
C VAL A 59 3.98 2.79 -5.78
N GLU A 60 4.95 3.60 -6.20
CA GLU A 60 5.97 3.25 -7.19
C GLU A 60 7.35 3.65 -6.63
N GLU A 61 8.42 3.35 -7.36
CA GLU A 61 9.82 3.53 -6.94
C GLU A 61 10.11 4.96 -6.46
N HIS A 62 9.46 5.94 -7.08
CA HIS A 62 9.66 7.37 -6.82
C HIS A 62 8.73 7.96 -5.75
N THR A 63 7.81 7.17 -5.20
CA THR A 63 6.88 7.58 -4.12
C THR A 63 6.95 6.72 -2.87
N VAL A 64 7.37 5.46 -2.96
CA VAL A 64 7.45 4.55 -1.81
C VAL A 64 8.28 5.12 -0.66
N GLY A 65 9.45 5.70 -0.95
CA GLY A 65 10.33 6.28 0.07
C GLY A 65 9.63 7.35 0.92
N MET A 66 8.95 8.32 0.29
CA MET A 66 8.25 9.38 1.04
C MET A 66 7.07 8.87 1.88
N VAL A 67 6.45 7.75 1.48
CA VAL A 67 5.37 7.13 2.26
C VAL A 67 5.97 6.48 3.52
N LEU A 68 7.05 5.72 3.36
CA LEU A 68 7.71 5.02 4.46
C LEU A 68 8.40 5.98 5.44
N ASP A 69 9.10 6.99 4.93
CA ASP A 69 9.80 8.01 5.73
C ASP A 69 8.84 8.76 6.68
N GLU A 70 7.56 8.82 6.32
CA GLU A 70 6.51 9.48 7.10
C GLU A 70 5.71 8.52 7.99
N GLY A 71 6.11 7.24 8.05
CA GLY A 71 5.55 6.24 8.94
C GLY A 71 4.28 5.57 8.43
N PHE A 72 3.87 5.81 7.18
CA PHE A 72 2.71 5.17 6.57
C PHE A 72 3.03 3.76 6.09
N TRP A 73 1.98 2.98 5.84
CA TRP A 73 2.10 1.74 5.07
C TRP A 73 2.13 2.04 3.57
N ALA A 74 2.91 1.26 2.83
CA ALA A 74 3.05 1.36 1.38
C ALA A 74 2.43 0.14 0.68
N GLY A 75 1.41 0.39 -0.13
CA GLY A 75 0.75 -0.64 -0.94
C GLY A 75 1.28 -0.67 -2.37
N MET A 76 1.84 -1.81 -2.78
CA MET A 76 2.23 -2.06 -4.17
C MET A 76 1.14 -2.86 -4.87
N THR A 77 0.45 -2.22 -5.81
CA THR A 77 -0.47 -2.93 -6.70
C THR A 77 0.28 -3.47 -7.91
N LEU A 78 0.25 -4.78 -8.06
CA LEU A 78 0.79 -5.50 -9.18
C LEU A 78 -0.24 -5.54 -10.30
N TYR A 79 0.04 -4.79 -11.38
CA TYR A 79 -0.83 -4.69 -12.53
C TYR A 79 0.00 -4.69 -13.81
N PRO A 80 -0.30 -5.54 -14.81
CA PRO A 80 0.61 -5.77 -15.94
C PRO A 80 0.94 -4.53 -16.77
N GLU A 81 -0.01 -3.60 -16.94
CA GLU A 81 0.11 -2.51 -17.90
C GLU A 81 0.29 -1.13 -17.28
N THR A 82 -0.41 -0.83 -16.19
CA THR A 82 -0.56 0.56 -15.70
C THR A 82 0.06 0.84 -14.34
N LYS A 83 0.57 -0.18 -13.64
CA LYS A 83 1.10 -0.07 -12.26
C LYS A 83 2.44 -0.81 -12.13
N CYS A 84 2.72 -1.34 -10.95
CA CYS A 84 3.96 -2.03 -10.66
C CYS A 84 3.97 -3.43 -11.31
N THR A 85 5.07 -3.81 -11.94
CA THR A 85 5.30 -5.20 -12.34
C THR A 85 5.94 -5.97 -11.19
N SER A 86 5.95 -7.31 -11.24
CA SER A 86 6.62 -8.11 -10.22
C SER A 86 8.09 -7.72 -10.03
N ASN A 87 8.84 -7.50 -11.12
CA ASN A 87 10.25 -7.11 -11.04
C ASN A 87 10.44 -5.74 -10.37
N ARG A 88 9.63 -4.74 -10.77
CA ARG A 88 9.65 -3.40 -10.17
C ARG A 88 9.33 -3.44 -8.68
N ALA A 89 8.35 -4.24 -8.27
CA ALA A 89 8.01 -4.42 -6.87
C ALA A 89 9.14 -5.06 -6.07
N ILE A 90 9.84 -6.04 -6.66
CA ILE A 90 10.99 -6.68 -6.01
C ILE A 90 12.16 -5.69 -5.89
N ASP A 91 12.42 -4.88 -6.92
CA ASP A 91 13.46 -3.84 -6.86
C ASP A 91 13.17 -2.81 -5.77
N ILE A 92 11.89 -2.46 -5.55
CA ILE A 92 11.47 -1.63 -4.40
C ILE A 92 11.81 -2.31 -3.07
N LEU A 93 11.50 -3.60 -2.91
CA LEU A 93 11.80 -4.34 -1.68
C LEU A 93 13.30 -4.44 -1.40
N GLU A 94 14.12 -4.59 -2.45
CA GLU A 94 15.58 -4.62 -2.32
C GLU A 94 16.18 -3.27 -1.88
N LEU A 95 15.55 -2.16 -2.30
CA LEU A 95 16.02 -0.81 -1.96
C LEU A 95 15.50 -0.29 -0.62
N TYR A 96 14.23 -0.58 -0.29
CA TYR A 96 13.53 0.01 0.86
C TYR A 96 13.24 -1.00 1.98
N GLY A 97 13.55 -2.29 1.78
CA GLY A 97 13.23 -3.36 2.71
C GLY A 97 11.76 -3.80 2.65
N SER A 98 11.35 -4.59 3.65
CA SER A 98 10.00 -5.17 3.72
C SER A 98 9.12 -4.58 4.81
N GLU A 99 9.62 -3.66 5.65
CA GLU A 99 8.85 -3.13 6.77
C GLU A 99 7.76 -2.17 6.27
N ARG A 100 6.51 -2.43 6.69
CA ARG A 100 5.33 -1.66 6.29
C ARG A 100 5.03 -1.60 4.78
N ILE A 101 5.48 -2.61 4.03
CA ILE A 101 5.20 -2.74 2.59
C ILE A 101 4.39 -4.01 2.34
N TRP A 102 3.35 -3.94 1.50
CA TRP A 102 2.66 -5.14 1.03
C TRP A 102 2.42 -5.14 -0.49
N MET A 103 1.94 -6.27 -1.01
CA MET A 103 1.54 -6.42 -2.40
C MET A 103 0.07 -6.82 -2.54
N ASN A 104 -0.62 -6.25 -3.53
CA ASN A 104 -1.97 -6.65 -3.94
C ASN A 104 -2.08 -6.69 -5.47
N SER A 105 -3.14 -7.27 -6.02
CA SER A 105 -3.31 -7.43 -7.48
C SER A 105 -4.43 -6.59 -8.10
N ALA A 106 -5.07 -5.70 -7.30
CA ALA A 106 -6.24 -4.89 -7.67
C ALA A 106 -7.13 -5.56 -8.75
N CYS A 107 -7.81 -6.64 -8.37
CA CYS A 107 -8.67 -7.43 -9.28
C CYS A 107 -9.92 -6.63 -9.69
N ASP A 108 -9.72 -5.64 -10.55
CA ASP A 108 -10.70 -4.64 -10.95
C ASP A 108 -11.06 -4.76 -12.45
N TRP A 109 -11.59 -3.67 -13.02
CA TRP A 109 -12.24 -3.61 -14.33
C TRP A 109 -11.31 -3.78 -15.55
N GLY A 110 -9.99 -3.64 -15.39
CA GLY A 110 -9.04 -3.82 -16.50
C GLY A 110 -8.49 -5.25 -16.61
N ILE A 111 -7.42 -5.42 -17.40
CA ILE A 111 -6.72 -6.71 -17.52
C ILE A 111 -5.94 -6.95 -16.22
N SER A 112 -6.63 -7.52 -15.24
CA SER A 112 -6.07 -7.91 -13.96
C SER A 112 -5.59 -9.36 -13.99
N VAL A 113 -4.59 -9.65 -13.16
CA VAL A 113 -4.07 -11.01 -12.97
C VAL A 113 -4.28 -11.37 -11.51
N PRO A 114 -5.33 -12.14 -11.17
CA PRO A 114 -5.60 -12.54 -9.78
C PRO A 114 -4.43 -13.25 -9.09
N LEU A 115 -3.57 -13.90 -9.89
CA LEU A 115 -2.37 -14.60 -9.43
C LEU A 115 -1.10 -13.72 -9.44
N ALA A 116 -1.21 -12.39 -9.57
CA ALA A 116 -0.03 -11.52 -9.66
C ALA A 116 0.87 -11.61 -8.43
N VAL A 117 0.29 -11.64 -7.22
CA VAL A 117 1.06 -11.79 -5.97
C VAL A 117 1.75 -13.17 -5.90
N PRO A 118 1.06 -14.31 -6.08
CA PRO A 118 1.72 -15.62 -6.18
C PRO A 118 2.82 -15.68 -7.25
N ARG A 119 2.63 -15.04 -8.41
CA ARG A 119 3.66 -14.97 -9.47
C ARG A 119 4.87 -14.14 -9.03
N ALA A 120 4.66 -13.02 -8.35
CA ALA A 120 5.75 -12.23 -7.77
C ALA A 120 6.53 -13.03 -6.73
N VAL A 121 5.85 -13.83 -5.89
CA VAL A 121 6.51 -14.75 -4.95
C VAL A 121 7.43 -15.74 -5.66
N GLN A 122 7.00 -16.32 -6.79
CA GLN A 122 7.87 -17.22 -7.57
C GLN A 122 9.10 -16.50 -8.11
N GLU A 123 8.94 -15.26 -8.56
CA GLU A 123 10.06 -14.46 -9.05
C GLU A 123 11.01 -14.04 -7.91
N MET A 124 10.50 -13.67 -6.74
CA MET A 124 11.30 -13.44 -5.53
C MET A 124 12.15 -14.67 -5.19
N LYS A 125 11.55 -15.87 -5.19
CA LYS A 125 12.28 -17.13 -4.98
C LYS A 125 13.35 -17.36 -6.04
N ARG A 126 13.05 -17.09 -7.31
CA ARG A 126 14.00 -17.22 -8.43
C ARG A 126 15.18 -16.26 -8.28
N ARG A 127 14.95 -15.06 -7.74
CA ARG A 127 15.99 -14.05 -7.43
C ARG A 127 16.75 -14.33 -6.13
N GLY A 128 16.36 -15.35 -5.37
CA GLY A 128 17.00 -15.70 -4.11
C GLY A 128 16.63 -14.78 -2.94
N SER A 129 15.46 -14.13 -2.98
CA SER A 129 14.94 -13.38 -1.83
C SER A 129 14.78 -14.28 -0.61
N ASP A 130 15.03 -13.71 0.58
CA ASP A 130 14.89 -14.42 1.84
C ASP A 130 13.43 -14.90 2.05
N PRO A 131 13.19 -16.16 2.45
CA PRO A 131 11.84 -16.67 2.69
C PRO A 131 11.06 -15.87 3.75
N GLY A 132 11.74 -15.34 4.77
CA GLY A 132 11.13 -14.50 5.80
C GLY A 132 10.69 -13.15 5.24
N GLN A 133 11.46 -12.54 4.34
CA GLN A 133 11.04 -11.33 3.62
C GLN A 133 9.81 -11.58 2.73
N ILE A 134 9.77 -12.72 2.03
CA ILE A 134 8.61 -13.12 1.23
C ILE A 134 7.38 -13.22 2.12
N ASP A 135 7.46 -13.99 3.22
CA ASP A 135 6.36 -14.17 4.18
C ASP A 135 5.91 -12.84 4.78
N LYS A 136 6.87 -11.98 5.14
CA LYS A 136 6.62 -10.65 5.70
C LYS A 136 5.75 -9.80 4.76
N VAL A 137 6.12 -9.68 3.49
CA VAL A 137 5.43 -8.77 2.55
C VAL A 137 4.08 -9.31 2.09
N VAL A 138 3.94 -10.62 1.91
CA VAL A 138 2.72 -11.22 1.34
C VAL A 138 1.71 -11.69 2.37
N TYR A 139 2.11 -11.89 3.62
CA TYR A 139 1.26 -12.47 4.66
C TYR A 139 1.29 -11.66 5.96
N GLN A 140 2.46 -11.52 6.60
CA GLN A 140 2.53 -10.90 7.93
C GLN A 140 2.13 -9.42 7.90
N ASN A 141 2.63 -8.64 6.93
CA ASN A 141 2.32 -7.22 6.80
C ASN A 141 0.83 -6.96 6.52
N PRO A 142 0.17 -7.68 5.59
CA PRO A 142 -1.28 -7.70 5.47
C PRO A 142 -2.02 -7.93 6.78
N ILE A 143 -1.63 -8.94 7.54
CA ILE A 143 -2.25 -9.24 8.84
C ILE A 143 -1.97 -8.13 9.85
N GLU A 144 -0.73 -7.64 9.94
CA GLU A 144 -0.31 -6.59 10.87
C GLU A 144 -1.10 -5.31 10.66
N PHE A 145 -1.28 -4.86 9.42
CA PHE A 145 -2.11 -3.70 9.14
C PHE A 145 -3.61 -3.97 9.40
N MET A 146 -4.16 -5.07 8.86
CA MET A 146 -5.60 -5.32 8.92
C MET A 146 -6.10 -5.66 10.33
N SER A 147 -5.27 -6.30 11.17
CA SER A 147 -5.56 -6.64 12.57
C SER A 147 -5.78 -5.42 13.47
N GLN A 148 -5.38 -4.24 13.02
CA GLN A 148 -5.69 -2.97 13.69
C GLN A 148 -7.18 -2.58 13.60
N SER A 149 -7.98 -3.32 12.82
CA SER A 149 -9.43 -3.26 12.79
C SER A 149 -10.03 -4.31 13.73
N PRO A 150 -10.95 -3.95 14.64
CA PRO A 150 -11.58 -4.90 15.55
C PRO A 150 -12.49 -5.92 14.84
N ARG A 151 -12.76 -5.73 13.55
CA ARG A 151 -13.57 -6.64 12.72
C ARG A 151 -12.71 -7.65 11.95
N PHE A 152 -11.39 -7.51 12.00
CA PHE A 152 -10.50 -8.43 11.33
C PHE A 152 -10.43 -9.75 12.11
N ILE A 153 -10.64 -10.85 11.41
CA ILE A 153 -10.43 -12.20 11.94
C ILE A 153 -9.19 -12.72 11.24
N ALA A 154 -8.14 -12.97 12.02
CA ALA A 154 -6.93 -13.56 11.47
C ALA A 154 -7.26 -14.93 10.85
N PRO A 155 -6.68 -15.27 9.70
CA PRO A 155 -6.82 -16.60 9.15
C PRO A 155 -6.33 -17.63 10.17
N GLU A 156 -7.12 -18.69 10.40
CA GLU A 156 -6.68 -19.84 11.18
C GLU A 156 -5.48 -20.44 10.45
N GLY A 157 -4.30 -20.42 11.08
CA GLY A 157 -3.09 -20.99 10.51
C GLY A 157 -3.28 -22.48 10.26
N GLN A 158 -2.82 -22.97 9.11
CA GLN A 158 -2.66 -24.41 8.86
C GLN A 158 -1.55 -24.99 9.74
#